data_AF-A0A034WR61-F1
#
_entry.id   AF-A0A034WR61-F1
#
_cell.length_a   1.000
_cell.length_b   1.000
_cell.length_c   1.000
_cell.angle_alpha   90.00
_cell.angle_beta   90.00
_cell.angle_gamma   90.00
#
_symmetry.space_group_name_H-M   'P 1'
#
loop_
_entity.id
_entity.type
_entity.pdbx_description
1 polymer ?
#
loop_
_entity_poly.entity_id
_entity_poly.type
_entity_poly.pdbx_seq_one_letter_code
_entity_poly.pdbx_strand_id
1 'polypeptide(L)'
;MVLIFVICSTLFLLIISYLRHKYQYWEQRGVPQLQMNFFYGNFFRIKTMHKTEIFHEVYKKFRGKAKLVGTYVFTKPVAVVLDLDLVKSILIKDFNKIADRFEQRKGSEGILHRHLLRLDGERWRP
;
A
#
# COMPACT_ATOMS: atom_id res chain seq x y z
N MET A 1 17.18 12.09 33.90
CA MET A 1 16.56 10.75 33.82
C MET A 1 15.04 10.80 33.64
N VAL A 2 14.28 11.40 34.56
CA VAL A 2 12.79 11.45 34.46
C VAL A 2 12.29 12.20 33.22
N LEU A 3 12.86 13.36 32.91
CA LEU A 3 12.45 14.16 31.75
C LEU A 3 12.66 13.42 30.41
N ILE A 4 13.77 12.68 30.29
CA ILE A 4 14.06 11.84 29.11
C ILE A 4 13.03 10.73 28.98
N PHE A 5 12.67 10.08 30.09
CA PHE A 5 11.65 9.02 30.09
C PHE A 5 10.28 9.53 29.65
N VAL A 6 9.88 10.71 30.12
CA VAL A 6 8.62 11.36 29.71
C VAL A 6 8.62 11.71 28.22
N ILE A 7 9.72 12.27 27.70
CA ILE A 7 9.86 12.59 26.28
C ILE A 7 9.82 11.31 25.42
N CYS A 8 10.53 10.25 25.80
CA CYS A 8 10.52 8.99 25.06
C CYS A 8 9.13 8.33 25.07
N SER A 9 8.45 8.32 26.22
CA SER A 9 7.11 7.74 26.36
C SER A 9 6.08 8.50 25.53
N THR A 10 6.10 9.83 25.59
CA THR A 10 5.19 10.67 24.79
C THR A 10 5.43 10.50 23.29
N LEU A 11 6.70 10.50 22.84
CA LEU A 11 7.05 10.24 21.45
C LEU A 11 6.57 8.85 20.99
N PHE A 12 6.73 7.82 21.83
CA PHE A 12 6.29 6.47 21.55
C PHE A 12 4.77 6.38 21.38
N LEU A 13 4.00 7.02 22.26
CA LEU A 13 2.53 7.09 22.17
C LEU A 13 2.06 7.83 20.91
N LEU A 14 2.71 8.94 20.56
CA LEU A 14 2.42 9.68 19.34
C LEU A 14 2.65 8.84 18.09
N ILE A 15 3.77 8.10 18.04
CA ILE A 15 4.09 7.20 16.93
C ILE A 15 3.03 6.09 16.80
N ILE A 16 2.65 5.46 17.91
CA ILE A 16 1.61 4.42 17.91
C ILE A 16 0.28 4.97 17.42
N SER A 17 -0.14 6.14 17.92
CA SER A 17 -1.39 6.79 17.54
C SER A 17 -1.42 7.13 16.04
N TYR A 18 -0.34 7.71 15.53
CA TYR A 18 -0.18 8.03 14.12
C TYR A 18 -0.24 6.79 13.22
N LEU A 19 0.47 5.72 13.60
CA LEU A 19 0.45 4.47 12.85
C LEU A 19 -0.94 3.82 12.86
N ARG A 20 -1.61 3.79 14.02
CA ARG A 20 -2.98 3.28 14.13
C ARG A 20 -3.93 4.02 13.19
N HIS A 21 -3.85 5.35 13.16
CA HIS A 21 -4.65 6.15 12.23
C HIS A 21 -4.35 5.82 10.76
N LYS A 22 -3.08 5.61 10.39
CA LYS A 22 -2.71 5.21 9.01
C LYS A 22 -3.29 3.85 8.61
N TYR A 23 -3.31 2.87 9.51
CA TYR A 23 -3.81 1.52 9.24
C TYR A 23 -5.34 1.39 9.27
N GLN A 24 -6.07 2.46 9.59
CA GLN A 24 -7.53 2.51 9.50
C GLN A 24 -8.05 2.92 8.12
N TYR A 25 -7.16 3.24 7.17
CA TYR A 25 -7.52 3.79 5.86
C TYR A 25 -8.58 2.97 5.10
N TRP A 26 -8.42 1.64 5.03
CA TRP A 26 -9.35 0.75 4.32
C TRP A 26 -10.62 0.46 5.10
N GLU A 27 -10.49 0.31 6.43
CA GLU A 27 -11.62 0.08 7.33
C GLU A 27 -12.61 1.24 7.30
N GLN A 28 -12.10 2.48 7.32
CA GLN A 28 -12.91 3.70 7.18
C GLN A 28 -13.65 3.79 5.82
N ARG A 29 -13.20 3.04 4.81
CA ARG A 29 -13.79 2.98 3.47
C ARG A 29 -14.67 1.74 3.26
N GLY A 30 -14.87 0.93 4.29
CA GLY A 30 -15.62 -0.33 4.19
C GLY A 30 -14.97 -1.38 3.28
N VAL A 31 -13.67 -1.25 2.99
CA VAL A 31 -12.94 -2.20 2.15
C VAL A 31 -12.33 -3.27 3.06
N PRO A 32 -12.55 -4.57 2.79
CA PRO A 32 -11.89 -5.65 3.53
C PRO A 32 -10.38 -5.49 3.46
N GLN A 33 -9.68 -5.58 4.60
CA GLN A 33 -8.23 -5.46 4.65
C GLN A 33 -7.57 -6.70 5.25
N LEU A 34 -6.37 -7.03 4.76
CA LEU A 34 -5.53 -8.01 5.44
C LEU A 34 -5.05 -7.40 6.75
N GLN A 35 -5.57 -7.89 7.88
CA GLN A 35 -5.21 -7.40 9.20
C GLN A 35 -3.71 -7.62 9.48
N MET A 36 -2.95 -6.52 9.45
CA MET A 36 -1.58 -6.47 9.95
C MET A 36 -1.63 -6.15 11.45
N ASN A 37 -1.68 -7.17 12.29
CA ASN A 37 -1.56 -7.00 13.74
C ASN A 37 -0.18 -6.41 14.10
N PHE A 38 -0.16 -5.12 14.43
CA PHE A 38 1.07 -4.38 14.77
C PHE A 38 1.74 -4.88 16.06
N PHE A 39 0.95 -5.35 17.03
CA PHE A 39 1.45 -5.81 18.33
C PHE A 39 1.69 -7.32 18.40
N TYR A 40 0.85 -8.12 17.72
CA TYR A 40 0.95 -9.59 17.71
C TYR A 40 1.64 -10.07 16.42
N GLY A 41 2.96 -10.27 16.48
CA GLY A 41 3.74 -11.11 15.56
C GLY A 41 3.94 -10.65 14.11
N ASN A 42 3.03 -9.87 13.53
CA ASN A 42 3.09 -9.50 12.10
C ASN A 42 4.01 -8.30 11.81
N PHE A 43 4.35 -7.48 12.81
CA PHE A 43 5.31 -6.37 12.63
C PHE A 43 6.69 -6.86 12.17
N PHE A 44 7.13 -8.02 12.67
CA PHE A 44 8.37 -8.66 12.22
C PHE A 44 8.25 -9.29 10.83
N ARG A 45 7.05 -9.74 10.41
CA ARG A 45 6.83 -10.27 9.05
C ARG A 45 7.03 -9.21 7.97
N ILE A 46 6.76 -7.93 8.26
CA ILE A 46 6.97 -6.84 7.29
C ILE A 46 8.46 -6.65 6.94
N LYS A 47 9.39 -7.00 7.84
CA LYS A 47 10.84 -6.91 7.58
C LYS A 47 11.39 -8.09 6.79
N THR A 48 10.78 -9.28 6.89
CA THR A 48 11.33 -10.52 6.32
C THR A 48 10.55 -11.03 5.12
N MET A 49 9.27 -10.68 4.96
CA MET A 49 8.45 -11.17 3.86
C MET A 49 8.61 -10.33 2.60
N HIS A 50 8.79 -11.01 1.48
CA HIS A 50 8.78 -10.37 0.18
C HIS A 50 7.36 -9.90 -0.16
N LYS A 51 7.24 -8.79 -0.91
CA LYS A 51 5.93 -8.21 -1.28
C LYS A 51 5.01 -9.23 -1.97
N THR A 52 5.58 -10.15 -2.75
CA THR A 52 4.83 -11.21 -3.45
C THR A 52 4.13 -12.15 -2.48
N GLU A 53 4.72 -12.43 -1.33
CA GLU A 53 4.14 -13.32 -0.32
C GLU A 53 2.92 -12.68 0.33
N ILE A 54 2.98 -11.37 0.60
CA ILE A 54 1.82 -10.59 1.08
C ILE A 54 0.67 -10.68 0.07
N PHE A 55 0.95 -10.45 -1.21
CA PHE A 55 -0.09 -10.53 -2.25
C PHE A 55 -0.65 -11.95 -2.41
N HIS A 56 0.19 -12.97 -2.29
CA HIS A 56 -0.25 -14.36 -2.30
C HIS A 56 -1.16 -14.70 -1.13
N GLU A 57 -0.85 -14.22 0.07
CA GLU A 57 -1.70 -14.40 1.25
C GLU A 57 -3.04 -13.68 1.09
N VAL A 58 -3.03 -12.43 0.59
CA VAL A 58 -4.26 -11.69 0.26
C VAL A 58 -5.11 -12.49 -0.72
N TYR A 59 -4.51 -12.96 -1.81
CA TYR A 59 -5.21 -13.76 -2.82
C TYR A 59 -5.81 -15.03 -2.20
N LYS A 60 -5.02 -15.83 -1.48
CA LYS A 60 -5.50 -17.06 -0.86
C LYS A 60 -6.65 -16.83 0.13
N LYS A 61 -6.59 -15.76 0.93
CA LYS A 61 -7.57 -15.50 1.99
C LYS A 61 -8.89 -14.95 1.45
N PHE A 62 -8.84 -14.14 0.40
CA PHE A 62 -9.97 -13.35 -0.08
C PHE A 62 -10.49 -13.71 -1.48
N ARG A 63 -9.80 -14.60 -2.22
CA ARG A 63 -10.30 -15.10 -3.51
C ARG A 63 -11.74 -15.61 -3.36
N GLY A 64 -12.64 -15.10 -4.20
CA GLY A 64 -14.06 -15.46 -4.20
C GLY A 64 -14.90 -14.80 -3.09
N LYS A 65 -14.31 -14.02 -2.18
CA LYS A 65 -15.01 -13.34 -1.07
C LYS A 65 -15.11 -11.84 -1.25
N ALA A 66 -14.11 -11.23 -1.89
CA ALA A 66 -14.07 -9.78 -2.12
C ALA A 66 -13.51 -9.48 -3.51
N LYS A 67 -14.01 -8.42 -4.13
CA LYS A 67 -13.53 -7.93 -5.43
C LYS A 67 -12.26 -7.09 -5.32
N LEU A 68 -12.12 -6.39 -4.18
CA LEU A 68 -11.01 -5.51 -3.84
C LEU A 68 -10.65 -5.75 -2.38
N VAL A 69 -9.35 -5.83 -2.08
CA VAL A 69 -8.84 -6.00 -0.73
C VAL A 69 -7.75 -4.98 -0.46
N GLY A 70 -7.84 -4.32 0.68
CA GLY A 70 -6.81 -3.44 1.19
C GLY A 70 -5.65 -4.20 1.81
N THR A 71 -4.42 -3.78 1.53
CA THR A 71 -3.24 -4.15 2.29
C THR A 71 -2.36 -2.91 2.47
N TYR A 72 -1.21 -3.07 3.11
CA TYR A 72 -0.24 -2.01 3.28
C TYR A 72 1.16 -2.50 2.92
N VAL A 73 1.91 -1.65 2.24
CA VAL A 73 3.36 -1.81 2.08
C VAL A 73 4.00 -0.70 2.91
N PHE A 74 4.69 -1.09 3.99
CA PHE A 74 5.05 -0.19 5.09
C PHE A 74 3.79 0.49 5.67
N THR A 75 3.64 1.80 5.46
CA THR A 75 2.48 2.61 5.90
C THR A 75 1.62 3.08 4.72
N LYS A 76 1.97 2.69 3.48
CA LYS A 76 1.22 3.09 2.28
C LYS A 76 0.07 2.11 2.04
N PRO A 77 -1.18 2.58 1.94
CA PRO A 77 -2.29 1.72 1.58
C PRO A 77 -2.13 1.24 0.12
N VAL A 78 -2.33 -0.06 -0.09
CA VAL A 78 -2.27 -0.71 -1.40
C VAL A 78 -3.56 -1.48 -1.64
N ALA A 79 -4.18 -1.23 -2.79
CA ALA A 79 -5.40 -1.94 -3.20
C ALA A 79 -5.01 -3.16 -4.04
N VAL A 80 -5.49 -4.34 -3.65
CA VAL A 80 -5.32 -5.60 -4.39
C VAL A 80 -6.65 -5.95 -5.03
N VAL A 81 -6.68 -5.92 -6.36
CA VAL A 81 -7.87 -6.23 -7.16
C VAL A 81 -7.91 -7.72 -7.43
N LEU A 82 -9.04 -8.36 -7.09
CA LEU A 82 -9.26 -9.80 -7.27
C LEU A 82 -10.34 -10.13 -8.32
N ASP A 83 -11.09 -9.12 -8.77
CA ASP A 83 -12.18 -9.24 -9.74
C ASP A 83 -11.72 -8.84 -11.16
N LEU A 84 -11.95 -9.71 -12.14
CA LEU A 84 -11.48 -9.50 -13.52
C LEU A 84 -12.15 -8.31 -14.21
N ASP A 85 -13.41 -8.00 -13.90
CA ASP A 85 -14.10 -6.86 -14.50
C ASP A 85 -13.55 -5.55 -13.94
N LEU A 86 -13.17 -5.54 -12.65
CA LEU A 86 -12.47 -4.41 -12.05
C LEU A 86 -11.05 -4.25 -12.63
N VAL A 87 -10.32 -5.35 -12.86
CA VAL A 87 -9.02 -5.32 -13.56
C VAL A 87 -9.17 -4.72 -14.97
N LYS A 88 -10.15 -5.18 -15.75
CA LYS A 88 -10.42 -4.62 -17.09
C LYS A 88 -10.79 -3.16 -17.02
N SER A 89 -11.55 -2.75 -16.00
CA SER A 89 -11.93 -1.35 -15.84
C SER A 89 -10.69 -0.49 -15.57
N ILE A 90 -9.79 -0.91 -14.67
CA ILE A 90 -8.58 -0.16 -14.33
C ILE A 90 -7.56 -0.15 -15.48
N LEU A 91 -7.30 -1.30 -16.11
CA LEU A 91 -6.21 -1.45 -17.08
C LEU A 91 -6.62 -1.08 -18.52
N ILE A 92 -7.92 -1.02 -18.82
CA ILE A 92 -8.43 -0.77 -20.18
C ILE A 92 -9.35 0.45 -20.20
N LYS A 93 -10.49 0.39 -19.49
CA LYS A 93 -11.54 1.43 -19.62
C LYS A 93 -11.11 2.78 -19.06
N ASP A 94 -10.56 2.77 -17.85
CA ASP A 94 -10.15 3.95 -17.08
C ASP A 94 -8.63 4.12 -17.06
N PHE A 95 -7.90 3.46 -17.96
CA PHE A 95 -6.44 3.53 -18.03
C PHE A 95 -5.93 4.98 -18.07
N ASN A 96 -6.61 5.87 -18.78
CA ASN A 96 -6.24 7.29 -18.89
C ASN A 96 -6.26 8.05 -17.55
N LYS A 97 -7.03 7.56 -16.57
CA LYS A 97 -7.09 8.10 -15.20
C LYS A 97 -6.04 7.47 -14.27
N ILE A 98 -5.54 6.28 -14.61
CA ILE A 98 -4.64 5.45 -13.78
C ILE A 98 -3.44 4.99 -14.64
N ALA A 99 -2.83 5.93 -15.36
CA ALA A 99 -1.76 5.62 -16.31
C ALA A 99 -0.39 5.40 -15.63
N ASP A 100 -0.21 5.93 -14.41
CA ASP A 100 1.02 5.77 -13.63
C ASP A 100 1.09 4.37 -13.01
N ARG A 101 2.12 3.59 -13.39
CA ARG A 101 2.32 2.21 -12.92
C ARG A 101 3.21 2.08 -11.70
N PHE A 102 4.15 3.01 -11.53
CA PHE A 102 5.10 3.01 -10.44
C PHE A 102 5.08 4.34 -9.73
N GLU A 103 5.44 4.31 -8.45
CA GLU A 103 5.65 5.54 -7.70
C GLU A 103 6.82 6.31 -8.32
N GLN A 104 6.48 7.39 -9.02
CA GLN A 104 7.46 8.28 -9.64
C GLN A 104 8.11 9.11 -8.54
N ARG A 105 9.43 9.04 -8.47
CA ARG A 105 10.18 9.89 -7.55
C ARG A 105 10.28 11.27 -8.19
N LYS A 106 9.56 12.27 -7.64
CA LYS A 106 9.65 13.66 -8.10
C LYS A 106 11.12 14.09 -8.19
N GLY A 107 11.53 14.62 -9.35
CA GLY A 107 12.90 15.07 -9.61
C GLY A 107 13.88 14.01 -10.14
N SER A 108 13.43 12.78 -10.42
CA SER A 108 14.28 11.75 -11.02
C SER A 108 14.28 11.80 -12.56
N GLU A 109 14.86 12.85 -13.14
CA GLU A 109 15.01 13.00 -14.61
C GLU A 109 16.19 12.18 -15.19
N GLY A 110 16.76 11.29 -14.40
CA GLY A 110 17.83 10.40 -14.82
C GLY A 110 17.40 9.52 -16.00
N ILE A 111 18.35 9.17 -16.87
CA ILE A 111 18.10 8.35 -18.09
C ILE A 111 17.34 7.05 -17.75
N LEU A 112 17.61 6.47 -16.58
CA LEU A 112 16.95 5.26 -16.07
C LEU A 112 15.44 5.43 -15.80
N HIS A 113 14.90 6.64 -15.85
CA HIS A 113 13.47 6.91 -15.70
C HIS A 113 12.77 7.20 -17.04
N ARG A 114 13.52 7.30 -18.14
CA ARG A 114 12.99 7.61 -19.48
C ARG A 114 12.61 6.39 -20.31
N HIS A 115 12.50 5.22 -19.69
CA HIS A 115 12.06 4.00 -20.38
C HIS A 115 10.55 3.80 -20.25
N LEU A 116 9.97 3.09 -21.22
CA LEU A 116 8.52 2.97 -21.38
C LEU A 116 7.78 2.48 -20.14
N LEU A 117 8.39 1.65 -19.28
CA LEU A 117 7.74 1.13 -18.07
C LEU A 117 7.62 2.17 -16.95
N ARG A 118 8.39 3.26 -17.02
CA ARG A 118 8.49 4.29 -15.99
C ARG A 118 8.21 5.69 -16.54
N LEU A 119 7.62 5.81 -17.72
CA LEU A 119 7.07 7.07 -18.19
C LEU A 119 5.86 7.47 -17.35
N ASP A 120 5.75 8.77 -17.09
CA ASP A 120 4.59 9.39 -16.47
C ASP A 120 3.38 9.28 -17.41
N GLY A 121 2.19 9.18 -16.82
CA GLY A 121 0.94 9.01 -17.55
C GLY A 121 0.68 10.11 -18.59
N GLU A 122 1.10 11.34 -18.35
CA GLU A 122 0.95 12.43 -19.34
C GLU A 122 1.82 12.21 -20.58
N ARG A 123 3.05 11.68 -20.42
CA ARG A 123 3.99 11.45 -21.53
C ARG A 123 3.72 10.17 -22.29
N TRP A 124 3.03 9.22 -21.67
CA TRP A 124 2.62 7.96 -22.30
C TRP A 124 1.25 8.07 -22.99
N ARG A 125 0.52 9.18 -22.84
CA ARG A 125 -0.67 9.40 -23.67
C ARG A 125 -0.24 9.51 -25.15
N PRO A 126 -0.99 8.88 -26.07
CA PRO A 126 -0.81 9.13 -27.49
C PRO A 126 -1.14 10.59 -27.83
#